data_AF-K0RG28-F1
#
_entry.id   AF-K0RG28-F1
#
_cell.length_a   1.000
_cell.length_b   1.000
_cell.length_c   1.000
_cell.angle_alpha   90.00
_cell.angle_beta   90.00
_cell.angle_gamma   90.00
#
_symmetry.space_group_name_H-M   'P 1'
#
loop_
_entity.id
_entity.type
_entity.pdbx_description
1 polymer ?
#
loop_
_entity_poly.entity_id
_entity_poly.type
_entity_poly.pdbx_seq_one_letter_code
_entity_poly.pdbx_strand_id
1 'polypeptide(L)'
;GNNGSYNTDESIEWLRIVSVDPEDQPWDLPLKVGGKAKILVGLHAYTGNNGDPSQDYADFYYSSDVDEPTWELIGTKRLLVGEVDNAGFGDFESVSFDITEGTQSMRAIRVDFRYQGGPSEDACTGGRWADTDDLVFFVAPSVPSAV
;
A
#
# COMPACT_ATOMS: atom_id res chain seq x y z
N GLY A 1 3.69 -7.74 -13.01
CA GLY A 1 4.50 -7.42 -14.22
C GLY A 1 4.58 -8.64 -15.12
N ASN A 2 5.19 -8.53 -16.30
CA ASN A 2 5.39 -9.69 -17.20
C ASN A 2 6.86 -10.08 -17.41
N ASN A 3 7.76 -9.48 -16.64
CA ASN A 3 9.18 -9.79 -16.61
C ASN A 3 9.71 -9.63 -15.18
N GLY A 4 10.94 -10.10 -14.94
CA GLY A 4 11.60 -9.97 -13.65
C GLY A 4 12.28 -11.25 -13.20
N SER A 5 13.17 -11.09 -12.22
CA SER A 5 13.92 -12.12 -11.51
C SER A 5 13.70 -11.92 -10.02
N TYR A 6 13.41 -13.02 -9.33
CA TYR A 6 13.23 -13.04 -7.88
C TYR A 6 14.45 -12.46 -7.14
N ASN A 7 14.21 -11.65 -6.11
CA ASN A 7 15.23 -10.92 -5.34
C ASN A 7 16.15 -10.06 -6.22
N THR A 8 15.60 -9.42 -7.26
CA THR A 8 16.36 -8.51 -8.12
C THR A 8 15.48 -7.38 -8.62
N ASP A 9 14.34 -7.72 -9.22
CA ASP A 9 13.39 -6.75 -9.75
C ASP A 9 12.31 -6.42 -8.70
N GLU A 10 11.44 -5.46 -9.01
CA GLU A 10 10.42 -4.95 -8.11
C GLU A 10 9.43 -6.05 -7.69
N SER A 11 9.34 -6.28 -6.38
CA SER A 11 8.34 -7.18 -5.79
C SER A 11 7.79 -6.65 -4.47
N ILE A 12 6.54 -6.99 -4.21
CA ILE A 12 5.87 -6.76 -2.93
C ILE A 12 6.02 -8.04 -2.11
N GLU A 13 6.75 -7.95 -1.00
CA GLU A 13 7.11 -9.13 -0.20
C GLU A 13 6.06 -9.45 0.87
N TRP A 14 5.40 -8.42 1.40
CA TRP A 14 4.31 -8.56 2.34
C TRP A 14 3.46 -7.29 2.40
N LEU A 15 2.17 -7.47 2.72
CA LEU A 15 1.21 -6.38 2.90
C LEU A 15 0.50 -6.49 4.25
N ARG A 16 0.35 -5.36 4.94
CA ARG A 16 -0.41 -5.27 6.19
C ARG A 16 -1.18 -3.96 6.26
N ILE A 17 -2.37 -4.01 6.83
CA ILE A 17 -3.12 -2.82 7.23
C ILE A 17 -3.21 -2.76 8.76
N VAL A 18 -3.04 -1.56 9.29
CA VAL A 18 -3.17 -1.27 10.72
C VAL A 18 -4.10 -0.09 10.91
N SER A 19 -4.79 -0.08 12.05
CA SER A 19 -5.47 1.09 12.53
C SER A 19 -4.45 2.02 13.23
N VAL A 20 -4.72 3.32 13.22
CA VAL A 20 -3.81 4.32 13.81
C VAL A 20 -4.52 5.20 14.84
N ASP A 21 -3.75 5.70 15.80
CA ASP A 21 -4.19 6.65 16.81
C ASP A 21 -4.25 8.10 16.26
N PRO A 22 -4.74 9.09 17.04
CA PRO A 22 -4.81 10.49 16.61
C PRO A 22 -3.45 11.13 16.31
N GLU A 23 -2.35 10.53 16.79
CA GLU A 23 -0.96 10.93 16.56
C GLU A 23 -0.30 10.15 15.40
N ASP A 24 -1.11 9.43 14.61
CA ASP A 24 -0.71 8.69 13.40
C ASP A 24 0.17 7.45 13.65
N GLN A 25 0.18 6.94 14.88
CA GLN A 25 0.93 5.75 15.26
C GLN A 25 0.04 4.50 15.15
N PRO A 26 0.59 3.36 14.68
CA PRO A 26 -0.12 2.09 14.72
C PRO A 26 -0.58 1.74 16.14
N TRP A 27 -1.85 1.38 16.30
CA TRP A 27 -2.41 0.95 17.60
C TRP A 27 -3.07 -0.43 17.49
N ASP A 28 -3.30 -1.10 18.63
CA ASP A 28 -3.92 -2.43 18.67
C ASP A 28 -5.44 -2.34 18.89
N LEU A 29 -6.15 -1.70 17.95
CA LEU A 29 -7.61 -1.65 17.94
C LEU A 29 -8.19 -2.09 16.59
N PRO A 30 -9.44 -2.56 16.54
CA PRO A 30 -10.06 -2.97 15.29
C PRO A 30 -10.10 -1.84 14.26
N LEU A 31 -9.89 -2.19 12.99
CA LEU A 31 -10.26 -1.34 11.85
C LEU A 31 -11.77 -1.15 11.88
N LYS A 32 -12.21 0.11 11.92
CA LYS A 32 -13.63 0.45 12.10
C LYS A 32 -14.00 1.68 11.27
N VAL A 33 -15.27 1.77 10.88
CA VAL A 33 -15.80 2.97 10.23
C VAL A 33 -15.59 4.19 11.14
N GLY A 34 -15.13 5.29 10.53
CA GLY A 34 -14.80 6.55 11.21
C GLY A 34 -13.44 6.54 11.92
N GLY A 35 -12.71 5.42 11.88
CA GLY A 35 -11.30 5.36 12.29
C GLY A 35 -10.35 5.70 11.15
N LYS A 36 -9.07 5.80 11.47
CA LYS A 36 -7.97 5.92 10.48
C LYS A 36 -7.20 4.62 10.35
N ALA A 37 -6.65 4.40 9.17
CA ALA A 37 -5.78 3.27 8.86
C ALA A 37 -4.54 3.71 8.10
N LYS A 38 -3.53 2.83 8.12
CA LYS A 38 -2.28 2.96 7.38
C LYS A 38 -1.90 1.61 6.77
N ILE A 39 -1.34 1.64 5.56
CA ILE A 39 -0.78 0.47 4.89
C ILE A 39 0.70 0.39 5.24
N LEU A 40 1.14 -0.79 5.66
CA LEU A 40 2.53 -1.16 5.85
C LEU A 40 2.88 -2.19 4.77
N VAL A 41 4.06 -2.06 4.18
CA VAL A 41 4.49 -2.93 3.09
C VAL A 41 6.00 -3.20 3.17
N GLY A 42 6.39 -4.43 2.83
CA GLY A 42 7.77 -4.77 2.52
C GLY A 42 7.97 -4.78 1.02
N LEU A 43 8.94 -4.03 0.53
CA LEU A 43 9.24 -3.92 -0.90
C LEU A 43 10.66 -4.38 -1.17
N HIS A 44 10.85 -5.11 -2.26
CA HIS A 44 12.16 -5.40 -2.83
C HIS A 44 12.33 -4.59 -4.11
N ALA A 45 13.19 -3.58 -4.10
CA ALA A 45 13.42 -2.67 -5.23
C ALA A 45 14.62 -3.09 -6.09
N TYR A 46 14.56 -2.81 -7.39
CA TYR A 46 15.74 -2.88 -8.23
C TYR A 46 16.66 -1.69 -7.96
N THR A 47 17.88 -1.96 -7.49
CA THR A 47 18.84 -0.91 -7.13
C THR A 47 19.96 -0.72 -8.15
N GLY A 48 19.99 -1.54 -9.20
CA GLY A 48 21.07 -1.57 -10.19
C GLY A 48 22.47 -1.73 -9.57
N ASN A 49 23.50 -1.28 -10.29
CA ASN A 49 24.89 -1.39 -9.81
C ASN A 49 25.30 -0.29 -8.82
N ASN A 50 24.49 0.76 -8.68
CA ASN A 50 24.77 1.92 -7.84
C ASN A 50 24.04 1.90 -6.50
N GLY A 51 23.18 0.91 -6.24
CA GLY A 51 22.45 0.81 -4.98
C GLY A 51 21.33 1.86 -4.86
N ASP A 52 20.81 2.37 -5.97
CA ASP A 52 19.89 3.51 -6.00
C ASP A 52 18.47 3.08 -6.41
N PRO A 53 17.51 3.01 -5.47
CA PRO A 53 16.11 2.66 -5.76
C PRO A 53 15.28 3.89 -6.17
N SER A 54 15.88 5.04 -6.47
CA SER A 54 15.11 6.27 -6.71
C SER A 54 14.32 6.31 -8.00
N GLN A 55 14.33 5.22 -8.77
CA GLN A 55 13.42 5.01 -9.89
C GLN A 55 12.18 4.21 -9.49
N ASP A 56 12.09 3.74 -8.25
CA ASP A 56 11.02 2.87 -7.79
C ASP A 56 9.93 3.65 -7.06
N TYR A 57 8.68 3.31 -7.39
CA TYR A 57 7.49 3.99 -6.89
C TYR A 57 6.46 2.97 -6.43
N ALA A 58 5.97 3.11 -5.20
CA ALA A 58 4.82 2.37 -4.67
C ALA A 58 3.61 3.30 -4.59
N ASP A 59 2.57 3.00 -5.36
CA ASP A 59 1.28 3.66 -5.30
C ASP A 59 0.34 2.86 -4.39
N PHE A 60 -0.30 3.53 -3.42
CA PHE A 60 -1.16 2.92 -2.41
C PHE A 60 -2.62 3.27 -2.69
N TYR A 61 -3.50 2.27 -2.72
CA TYR A 61 -4.92 2.46 -2.99
C TYR A 61 -5.81 1.82 -1.95
N TYR A 62 -7.03 2.35 -1.84
CA TYR A 62 -8.11 1.82 -1.02
C TYR A 62 -9.40 1.70 -1.83
N SER A 63 -10.20 0.69 -1.54
CA SER A 63 -11.55 0.53 -2.09
C SER A 63 -12.55 0.17 -1.01
N SER A 64 -13.73 0.76 -1.11
CA SER A 64 -14.89 0.42 -0.28
C SER A 64 -15.79 -0.68 -0.83
N ASP A 65 -15.52 -1.12 -2.05
CA ASP A 65 -16.16 -2.25 -2.74
C ASP A 65 -15.10 -3.32 -3.05
N VAL A 66 -15.38 -4.59 -2.73
CA VAL A 66 -14.47 -5.72 -3.00
C VAL A 66 -14.90 -6.58 -4.18
N ASP A 67 -16.14 -6.44 -4.65
CA ASP A 67 -16.67 -7.20 -5.79
C ASP A 67 -16.24 -6.56 -7.11
N GLU A 68 -16.37 -5.23 -7.20
CA GLU A 68 -15.87 -4.42 -8.31
C GLU A 68 -15.07 -3.22 -7.76
N PRO A 69 -13.81 -3.44 -7.32
CA PRO A 69 -13.05 -2.41 -6.62
C PRO A 69 -12.91 -1.12 -7.43
N THR A 70 -13.36 -0.01 -6.84
CA THR A 70 -13.07 1.33 -7.32
C THR A 70 -11.95 1.87 -6.46
N TRP A 71 -10.74 1.94 -7.03
CA TRP A 71 -9.54 2.30 -6.30
C TRP A 71 -9.39 3.82 -6.16
N GLU A 72 -9.23 4.27 -4.92
CA GLU A 72 -8.88 5.64 -4.56
C GLU A 72 -7.39 5.71 -4.20
N LEU A 73 -6.62 6.59 -4.86
CA LEU A 73 -5.21 6.79 -4.53
C LEU A 73 -5.07 7.45 -3.16
N ILE A 74 -4.41 6.77 -2.23
CA ILE A 74 -4.03 7.30 -0.92
C ILE A 74 -2.77 8.16 -1.05
N GLY A 75 -1.81 7.70 -1.86
CA GLY A 75 -0.57 8.42 -2.12
C GLY A 75 0.49 7.54 -2.78
N THR A 76 1.62 8.17 -3.10
CA THR A 76 2.76 7.52 -3.76
C THR A 76 4.00 7.67 -2.91
N LYS A 77 4.71 6.57 -2.66
CA LYS A 77 6.05 6.54 -2.09
C LYS A 77 7.06 6.36 -3.21
N ARG A 78 7.90 7.37 -3.45
CA ARG A 78 9.15 7.20 -4.18
C ARG A 78 10.21 6.72 -3.19
N LEU A 79 10.91 5.64 -3.53
CA LEU A 79 12.02 5.15 -2.72
C LEU A 79 13.23 6.09 -2.84
N LEU A 80 14.02 6.19 -1.77
CA LEU A 80 15.22 7.02 -1.71
C LEU A 80 16.44 6.18 -1.34
N VAL A 81 17.61 6.68 -1.72
CA VAL A 81 18.90 6.08 -1.33
C VAL A 81 18.97 5.95 0.18
N GLY A 82 19.27 4.74 0.66
CA GLY A 82 19.38 4.41 2.07
C GLY A 82 18.09 3.96 2.75
N GLU A 83 16.96 3.89 2.03
CA GLU A 83 15.69 3.33 2.55
C GLU A 83 15.56 1.82 2.34
N VAL A 84 16.43 1.23 1.51
CA VAL A 84 16.53 -0.22 1.31
C VAL A 84 17.92 -0.72 1.74
N ASP A 85 18.01 -2.01 2.05
CA ASP A 85 19.26 -2.68 2.32
C ASP A 85 20.08 -2.96 1.05
N ASN A 86 21.24 -3.60 1.20
CA ASN A 86 22.12 -3.92 0.06
C ASN A 86 21.54 -4.97 -0.90
N ALA A 87 20.48 -5.69 -0.50
CA ALA A 87 19.75 -6.60 -1.37
C ALA A 87 18.61 -5.89 -2.11
N GLY A 88 18.19 -4.70 -1.67
CA GLY A 88 17.08 -3.95 -2.24
C GLY A 88 15.80 -4.00 -1.40
N PHE A 89 15.82 -4.66 -0.24
CA PHE A 89 14.65 -4.80 0.62
C PHE A 89 14.49 -3.61 1.59
N GLY A 90 13.27 -3.13 1.79
CA GLY A 90 12.94 -2.13 2.81
C GLY A 90 11.47 -2.19 3.25
N ASP A 91 11.20 -1.66 4.44
CA ASP A 91 9.85 -1.53 5.00
C ASP A 91 9.34 -0.09 4.82
N PHE A 92 8.11 0.04 4.33
CA PHE A 92 7.52 1.33 3.98
C PHE A 92 6.09 1.46 4.49
N GLU A 93 5.60 2.70 4.54
CA GLU A 93 4.25 3.02 4.98
C GLU A 93 3.57 4.01 4.03
N SER A 94 2.26 3.89 3.90
CA SER A 94 1.43 4.93 3.29
C SER A 94 1.26 6.12 4.24
N VAL A 95 0.74 7.24 3.72
CA VAL A 95 0.03 8.19 4.61
C VAL A 95 -1.23 7.52 5.16
N SER A 96 -1.70 7.99 6.32
CA SER A 96 -2.96 7.47 6.86
C SER A 96 -4.18 8.03 6.13
N PHE A 97 -5.24 7.23 6.09
CA PHE A 97 -6.50 7.55 5.44
C PHE A 97 -7.69 7.18 6.33
N ASP A 98 -8.83 7.81 6.07
CA ASP A 98 -10.06 7.58 6.83
C ASP A 98 -10.82 6.35 6.29
N ILE A 99 -11.27 5.49 7.20
CA ILE A 99 -12.16 4.37 6.85
C ILE A 99 -13.59 4.90 6.81
N THR A 100 -14.05 5.22 5.60
CA THR A 100 -15.40 5.72 5.36
C THR A 100 -16.47 4.62 5.42
N GLU A 101 -17.70 5.03 5.69
CA GLU A 101 -18.87 4.16 5.59
C GLU A 101 -19.01 3.70 4.13
N GLY A 102 -19.34 2.42 3.96
CA GLY A 102 -19.48 1.79 2.65
C GLY A 102 -20.69 0.87 2.64
N THR A 103 -21.03 0.32 1.48
CA THR A 103 -22.17 -0.60 1.34
C THR A 103 -21.88 -2.00 1.86
N GLN A 104 -20.60 -2.36 1.98
CA GLN A 104 -20.11 -3.66 2.47
C GLN A 104 -19.41 -3.50 3.83
N SER A 105 -19.17 -4.62 4.52
CA SER A 105 -18.31 -4.67 5.72
C SER A 105 -16.86 -5.02 5.41
N MET A 106 -16.56 -5.35 4.16
CA MET A 106 -15.20 -5.61 3.68
C MET A 106 -14.66 -4.40 2.94
N ARG A 107 -13.34 -4.25 2.96
CA ARG A 107 -12.58 -3.25 2.23
C ARG A 107 -11.39 -3.93 1.58
N ALA A 108 -10.84 -3.28 0.57
CA ALA A 108 -9.60 -3.71 -0.03
C ALA A 108 -8.55 -2.60 0.01
N ILE A 109 -7.30 -2.98 0.16
CA ILE A 109 -6.16 -2.16 -0.19
C ILE A 109 -5.41 -2.81 -1.34
N ARG A 110 -4.70 -1.98 -2.10
CA ARG A 110 -3.77 -2.38 -3.13
C ARG A 110 -2.48 -1.61 -3.00
N VAL A 111 -1.37 -2.27 -3.27
CA VAL A 111 -0.11 -1.59 -3.60
C VAL A 111 0.29 -1.99 -5.01
N ASP A 112 0.59 -0.98 -5.82
CA ASP A 112 1.17 -1.14 -7.16
C ASP A 112 2.60 -0.59 -7.11
N PHE A 113 3.59 -1.49 -7.19
CA PHE A 113 5.01 -1.16 -7.07
C PHE A 113 5.69 -1.29 -8.43
N ARG A 114 6.36 -0.24 -8.91
CA ARG A 114 6.84 -0.18 -10.29
C ARG A 114 8.19 0.51 -10.45
N TYR A 115 8.93 0.05 -11.46
CA TYR A 115 10.11 0.71 -11.98
C TYR A 115 9.73 1.87 -12.92
N GLN A 116 10.20 3.07 -12.57
CA GLN A 116 9.99 4.34 -13.27
C GLN A 116 8.53 4.82 -13.35
N GLY A 117 8.35 6.07 -13.77
CA GLY A 117 7.05 6.74 -13.93
C GLY A 117 6.79 7.80 -12.87
N GLY A 118 5.51 8.12 -12.64
CA GLY A 118 5.06 9.08 -11.62
C GLY A 118 3.69 8.68 -11.06
N PRO A 119 3.19 9.34 -10.00
CA PRO A 119 1.92 9.01 -9.35
C PRO A 119 0.82 8.71 -10.37
N SER A 120 0.12 7.60 -10.18
CA SER A 120 -0.91 7.13 -11.09
C SER A 120 -2.22 6.99 -10.35
N GLU A 121 -3.32 7.41 -10.97
CA GLU A 121 -4.68 7.05 -10.53
C GLU A 121 -5.13 5.72 -11.16
N ASP A 122 -4.38 5.21 -12.15
CA ASP A 122 -4.56 3.86 -12.67
C ASP A 122 -3.93 2.87 -11.68
N ALA A 123 -4.79 2.20 -10.92
CA ALA A 123 -4.43 1.21 -9.91
C ALA A 123 -3.94 -0.13 -10.48
N CYS A 124 -3.71 -0.21 -11.79
CA CYS A 124 -3.07 -1.33 -12.47
C CYS A 124 -2.13 -0.79 -13.56
N THR A 125 -1.10 -0.02 -13.18
CA THR A 125 -0.20 0.58 -14.20
C THR A 125 0.48 -0.47 -15.09
N GLY A 126 0.72 -1.66 -14.54
CA GLY A 126 1.31 -2.78 -15.25
C GLY A 126 2.75 -2.50 -15.68
N GLY A 127 3.16 -3.04 -16.82
CA GLY A 127 4.54 -2.94 -17.31
C GLY A 127 5.38 -4.18 -17.04
N ARG A 128 6.67 -4.06 -17.38
CA ARG A 128 7.59 -5.21 -17.33
C ARG A 128 7.95 -5.54 -15.90
N TRP A 129 8.42 -4.54 -15.17
CA TRP A 129 8.89 -4.64 -13.79
C TRP A 129 7.99 -3.80 -12.90
N ALA A 130 6.84 -4.40 -12.64
CA ALA A 130 5.85 -3.88 -11.72
C ALA A 130 5.24 -5.06 -11.01
N ASP A 131 4.76 -4.87 -9.80
CA ASP A 131 4.07 -5.88 -9.01
C ASP A 131 2.85 -5.25 -8.35
N THR A 132 1.77 -6.01 -8.28
CA THR A 132 0.49 -5.49 -7.78
C THR A 132 -0.13 -6.50 -6.84
N ASP A 133 -0.20 -6.15 -5.57
CA ASP A 133 -0.73 -7.00 -4.50
C ASP A 133 -1.94 -6.36 -3.82
N ASP A 134 -2.91 -7.22 -3.51
CA ASP A 134 -4.19 -6.86 -2.89
C ASP A 134 -4.35 -7.52 -1.53
N LEU A 135 -4.99 -6.82 -0.60
CA LEU A 135 -5.42 -7.38 0.68
C LEU A 135 -6.86 -6.95 0.99
N VAL A 136 -7.74 -7.92 1.16
CA VAL A 136 -9.11 -7.71 1.63
C VAL A 136 -9.18 -7.89 3.14
N PHE A 137 -9.89 -6.99 3.81
CA PHE A 137 -10.03 -6.99 5.27
C PHE A 137 -11.42 -6.58 5.71
N PHE A 138 -11.79 -6.98 6.93
CA PHE A 138 -13.05 -6.62 7.56
C PHE A 138 -12.95 -5.29 8.31
N VAL A 139 -14.00 -4.49 8.24
CA VAL A 139 -14.17 -3.24 8.98
C VAL A 139 -15.36 -3.35 9.92
N ALA A 140 -15.12 -3.11 11.20
CA ALA A 140 -16.18 -3.04 12.20
C ALA A 140 -17.08 -1.81 11.97
N PRO A 141 -18.39 -1.91 12.24
CA PRO A 141 -19.29 -0.76 12.13
C PRO A 141 -18.89 0.36 13.10
N SER A 142 -19.34 1.58 12.80
CA SER A 142 -19.25 2.67 13.76
C SER A 142 -20.04 2.30 15.03
N VAL A 143 -19.44 2.49 16.21
CA VAL A 143 -20.19 2.32 17.47
C VAL A 143 -21.09 3.55 17.60
N PRO A 144 -22.43 3.40 17.69
CA PRO A 144 -23.29 4.55 17.95
C PRO A 144 -22.86 5.20 19.26
N SER A 145 -22.72 6.53 19.28
CA SER A 145 -22.56 7.25 20.54
C SER A 145 -23.69 6.85 21.48
N ALA A 146 -23.36 6.30 22.65
CA ALA A 146 -24.37 6.00 23.66
C ALA A 146 -25.10 7.30 24.00
N VAL A 147 -26.42 7.31 23.75
CA VAL A 147 -27.33 8.38 24.17
C VAL A 147 -27.57 8.36 25.67
#